data_AF-A0A0M1J2T7-F1
#
_entry.id   AF-A0A0M1J2T7-F1
#
_cell.length_a   1.000
_cell.length_b   1.000
_cell.length_c   1.000
_cell.angle_alpha   90.00
_cell.angle_beta   90.00
_cell.angle_gamma   90.00
#
_symmetry.space_group_name_H-M   'P 1'
#
loop_
_entity.id
_entity.type
_entity.pdbx_description
1 polymer ?
#
loop_
_entity_poly.entity_id
_entity_poly.type
_entity_poly.pdbx_seq_one_letter_code
_entity_poly.pdbx_strand_id
1 'polypeptide(L)'
;LAFYNAEVARWAAVRGAGADTPELKDFVDTDPTKISWTRGLLQYLDKDKIFAFETSAITASLYRPFTQQWLYFSRVFNEMVLQMPQLFPTAAAENRVICVSGIGARSGFSTLITNFIPCYDNIEKGQCFPLYLYPKPTTAAANDLFAAAPERSDAITDAALAHFCNYYTVTTISKEDIFYYV
;
A
#
# COMPACT_ATOMS: atom_id res chain seq x y z
N LEU A 1 -15.01 6.15 10.44
CA LEU A 1 -14.95 7.50 9.83
C LEU A 1 -15.78 8.52 10.57
N ALA A 2 -17.10 8.31 10.74
CA ALA A 2 -17.96 9.25 11.48
C ALA A 2 -17.41 9.56 12.89
N PHE A 3 -16.99 8.53 13.63
CA PHE A 3 -16.37 8.68 14.95
C PHE A 3 -15.09 9.54 14.92
N TYR A 4 -14.15 9.23 14.01
CA TYR A 4 -12.92 10.02 13.84
C TYR A 4 -13.23 11.50 13.58
N ASN A 5 -14.14 11.80 12.65
CA ASN A 5 -14.50 13.18 12.32
C ASN A 5 -15.21 13.89 13.50
N ALA A 6 -15.94 13.16 14.34
CA ALA A 6 -16.54 13.71 15.56
C ALA A 6 -15.47 14.08 16.61
N GLU A 7 -14.43 13.25 16.77
CA GLU A 7 -13.30 13.55 17.65
C GLU A 7 -12.48 14.74 17.14
N VAL A 8 -12.31 14.89 15.82
CA VAL A 8 -11.73 16.10 15.20
C VAL A 8 -12.54 17.35 15.58
N ALA A 9 -13.86 17.31 15.44
CA ALA A 9 -14.73 18.44 15.80
C ALA A 9 -14.65 18.78 17.30
N ARG A 10 -14.61 17.77 18.17
CA ARG A 10 -14.42 17.96 19.61
C ARG A 10 -13.06 18.59 19.93
N TRP A 11 -11.98 18.13 19.27
CA TRP A 11 -10.64 18.66 19.47
C TRP A 11 -10.53 20.13 19.05
N ALA A 12 -11.06 20.47 17.87
CA ALA A 12 -11.10 21.84 17.38
C ALA A 12 -11.82 22.79 18.35
N ALA A 13 -12.93 22.34 18.96
CA ALA A 13 -13.68 23.14 19.93
C ALA A 13 -12.87 23.43 21.20
N VAL A 14 -12.12 22.45 21.71
CA VAL A 14 -11.28 22.62 22.93
C VAL A 14 -10.13 23.58 22.67
N ARG A 15 -9.46 23.47 21.51
CA ARG A 15 -8.37 24.39 21.15
C ARG A 15 -8.84 25.82 20.91
N GLY A 16 -10.04 25.99 20.34
CA GLY A 16 -10.64 27.31 20.12
C GLY A 16 -11.06 28.04 21.41
N ALA A 17 -11.27 27.31 22.51
CA ALA A 17 -11.74 27.86 23.78
C ALA A 17 -10.64 28.50 24.65
N GLY A 18 -9.36 28.45 24.25
CA GLY A 18 -8.25 29.11 24.95
C GLY A 18 -7.89 28.53 26.32
N ALA A 19 -8.34 27.31 26.61
CA ALA A 19 -8.04 26.60 27.86
C ALA A 19 -6.68 25.88 27.82
N ASP A 20 -6.20 25.46 28.99
CA ASP A 20 -5.06 24.54 29.15
C ASP A 20 -5.36 23.27 28.33
N THR A 21 -4.72 23.16 27.17
CA THR A 21 -5.08 22.14 26.17
C THR A 21 -4.46 20.83 26.62
N PRO A 22 -5.27 19.79 26.93
CA PRO A 22 -4.72 18.52 27.38
C PRO A 22 -3.87 17.88 26.28
N GLU A 23 -2.98 16.94 26.64
CA GLU A 23 -2.28 16.17 25.61
C GLU A 23 -3.28 15.39 24.76
N LEU A 24 -3.12 15.42 23.44
CA LEU A 24 -4.08 14.84 22.50
C LEU A 24 -4.36 13.35 22.77
N LYS A 25 -3.32 12.61 23.18
CA LYS A 25 -3.42 11.17 23.49
C LYS A 25 -4.37 10.88 24.66
N ASP A 26 -4.47 11.81 25.61
CA ASP A 26 -5.30 11.70 26.82
C ASP A 26 -6.71 12.27 26.59
N PHE A 27 -6.87 13.06 25.52
CA PHE A 27 -8.15 13.65 25.11
C PHE A 27 -9.05 12.67 24.34
N VAL A 28 -8.46 11.92 23.41
CA VAL A 28 -9.23 11.08 22.47
C VAL A 28 -9.85 9.87 23.17
N ASP A 29 -11.06 9.49 22.74
CA ASP A 29 -11.66 8.23 23.19
C ASP A 29 -10.93 7.03 22.54
N THR A 30 -10.43 6.13 23.40
CA THR A 30 -9.59 4.98 23.04
C THR A 30 -10.38 3.67 22.99
N ASP A 31 -11.71 3.72 22.98
CA ASP A 31 -12.56 2.54 22.82
C ASP A 31 -12.21 1.78 21.51
N PRO A 32 -11.65 0.55 21.61
CA PRO A 32 -11.19 -0.20 20.45
C PRO A 32 -12.32 -0.64 19.52
N THR A 33 -13.59 -0.60 19.99
CA THR A 33 -14.76 -0.92 19.16
C THR A 33 -15.11 0.22 18.19
N LYS A 34 -14.62 1.44 18.46
CA LYS A 34 -14.91 2.63 17.65
C LYS A 34 -13.80 2.96 16.67
N ILE A 35 -12.54 2.87 17.12
CA ILE A 35 -11.36 3.14 16.30
C ILE A 35 -10.10 2.50 16.88
N SER A 36 -9.19 2.11 15.99
CA SER A 36 -7.81 1.79 16.35
C SER A 36 -6.92 2.99 16.01
N TRP A 37 -6.46 3.72 17.03
CA TRP A 37 -5.61 4.88 16.83
C TRP A 37 -4.21 4.48 16.37
N THR A 38 -3.64 5.28 15.48
CA THR A 38 -2.24 5.21 15.09
C THR A 38 -1.59 6.57 15.22
N ARG A 39 -0.26 6.60 15.23
CA ARG A 39 0.50 7.85 15.27
C ARG A 39 0.12 8.77 14.09
N GLY A 40 -0.04 8.21 12.89
CA GLY A 40 -0.48 8.97 11.72
C GLY A 40 -1.87 9.60 11.90
N LEU A 41 -2.85 8.83 12.38
CA LEU A 41 -4.22 9.33 12.59
C LEU A 41 -4.30 10.45 13.63
N LEU A 42 -3.55 10.34 14.72
CA LEU A 42 -3.48 11.39 15.74
C LEU A 42 -2.87 12.69 15.16
N GLN A 43 -1.81 12.59 14.35
CA GLN A 43 -1.22 13.75 13.68
C GLN A 43 -2.17 14.42 12.68
N TYR A 44 -3.01 13.64 11.99
CA TYR A 44 -4.04 14.20 11.12
C TYR A 44 -5.14 14.90 11.91
N LEU A 45 -5.56 14.30 13.02
CA LEU A 45 -6.58 14.88 13.90
C LEU A 45 -6.09 16.20 14.49
N ASP A 46 -4.84 16.25 14.93
CA ASP A 46 -4.22 17.48 15.44
C ASP A 46 -4.15 18.61 14.39
N LYS A 47 -4.24 18.27 13.10
CA LYS A 47 -4.26 19.23 11.99
C LYS A 47 -5.68 19.52 11.47
N ASP A 48 -6.70 19.18 12.26
CA ASP A 48 -8.12 19.32 11.93
C ASP A 48 -8.50 18.67 10.59
N LYS A 49 -7.80 17.59 10.21
CA LYS A 49 -8.09 16.89 8.95
C LYS A 49 -9.31 16.01 9.13
N ILE A 50 -10.32 16.26 8.30
CA ILE A 50 -11.49 15.41 8.17
C ILE A 50 -11.34 14.52 6.93
N PHE A 51 -11.95 13.34 6.97
CA PHE A 51 -11.89 12.38 5.88
C PHE A 51 -13.29 11.89 5.50
N ALA A 52 -13.47 11.62 4.21
CA ALA A 52 -14.65 10.96 3.66
C ALA A 52 -14.33 9.49 3.33
N PHE A 53 -15.37 8.67 3.22
CA PHE A 53 -15.20 7.30 2.76
C PHE A 53 -15.00 7.29 1.25
N GLU A 54 -13.94 6.64 0.80
CA GLU A 54 -13.59 6.53 -0.61
C GLU A 54 -13.83 5.09 -1.10
N THR A 55 -14.94 4.87 -1.80
CA THR A 55 -15.27 3.52 -2.33
C THR A 55 -14.19 3.00 -3.29
N SER A 56 -13.50 3.88 -4.02
CA SER A 56 -12.39 3.53 -4.91
C SER A 56 -11.16 2.99 -4.20
N ALA A 57 -11.03 3.20 -2.89
CA ALA A 57 -9.93 2.67 -2.07
C ALA A 57 -10.15 1.22 -1.65
N ILE A 58 -11.35 0.65 -1.88
CA ILE A 58 -11.62 -0.76 -1.60
C ILE A 58 -10.97 -1.61 -2.71
N THR A 59 -10.10 -2.53 -2.32
CA THR A 59 -9.41 -3.43 -3.25
C THR A 59 -9.26 -4.82 -2.64
N ALA A 60 -9.12 -5.84 -3.49
CA ALA A 60 -8.83 -7.19 -3.05
C ALA A 60 -7.35 -7.30 -2.64
N SER A 61 -7.11 -7.95 -1.51
CA SER A 61 -5.78 -8.15 -0.93
C SER A 61 -5.57 -9.61 -0.55
N LEU A 62 -4.34 -10.09 -0.68
CA LEU A 62 -3.93 -11.39 -0.18
C LEU A 62 -3.46 -11.24 1.27
N TYR A 63 -4.37 -11.51 2.22
CA TYR A 63 -4.12 -11.31 3.64
C TYR A 63 -3.16 -12.36 4.22
N ARG A 64 -3.35 -13.62 3.84
CA ARG A 64 -2.50 -14.76 4.19
C ARG A 64 -2.38 -15.69 2.97
N PRO A 65 -1.46 -16.67 2.98
CA PRO A 65 -1.31 -17.58 1.87
C PRO A 65 -2.66 -18.21 1.50
N PHE A 66 -3.03 -18.10 0.22
CA PHE A 66 -4.28 -18.61 -0.33
C PHE A 66 -5.57 -18.04 0.31
N THR A 67 -5.48 -16.93 1.06
CA THR A 67 -6.61 -16.31 1.78
C THR A 67 -6.78 -14.84 1.38
N GLN A 68 -7.80 -14.57 0.58
CA GLN A 68 -8.12 -13.22 0.12
C GLN A 68 -9.07 -12.50 1.08
N GLN A 69 -8.91 -11.19 1.19
CA GLN A 69 -9.81 -10.32 1.95
C GLN A 69 -9.96 -8.96 1.23
N TRP A 70 -11.03 -8.25 1.55
CA TRP A 70 -11.18 -6.87 1.15
C TRP A 70 -10.31 -5.96 2.02
N LEU A 71 -9.52 -5.11 1.38
CA LEU A 71 -8.67 -4.11 2.01
C LEU A 71 -9.19 -2.72 1.67
N TYR A 72 -9.33 -1.87 2.69
CA TYR A 72 -9.45 -0.43 2.48
C TYR A 72 -8.05 0.17 2.36
N PHE A 73 -7.56 0.31 1.12
CA PHE A 73 -6.19 0.72 0.82
C PHE A 73 -6.10 2.24 0.70
N SER A 74 -5.78 2.90 1.81
CA SER A 74 -5.71 4.35 1.93
C SER A 74 -4.43 4.77 2.63
N ARG A 75 -3.72 5.76 2.05
CA ARG A 75 -2.53 6.38 2.68
C ARG A 75 -2.83 7.04 4.03
N VAL A 76 -4.10 7.35 4.28
CA VAL A 76 -4.54 7.97 5.54
C VAL A 76 -4.76 6.92 6.62
N PHE A 77 -5.42 5.81 6.27
CA PHE A 77 -5.88 4.80 7.23
C PHE A 77 -4.97 3.58 7.34
N ASN A 78 -4.00 3.43 6.45
CA ASN A 78 -2.92 2.46 6.59
C ASN A 78 -1.65 3.18 7.05
N GLU A 79 -1.13 2.80 8.23
CA GLU A 79 0.07 3.45 8.82
C GLU A 79 1.28 3.39 7.88
N MET A 80 1.41 2.29 7.11
CA MET A 80 2.47 2.14 6.12
C MET A 80 1.93 1.47 4.86
N VAL A 81 1.90 2.20 3.74
CA VAL A 81 1.59 1.66 2.41
C VAL A 81 2.84 1.28 1.61
N LEU A 82 4.03 1.67 2.08
CA LEU A 82 5.33 1.40 1.46
C LEU A 82 5.34 1.74 -0.04
N GLN A 83 5.90 0.85 -0.86
CA GLN A 83 5.94 0.98 -2.32
C GLN A 83 4.66 0.50 -2.99
N MET A 84 3.69 -0.09 -2.27
CA MET A 84 2.49 -0.69 -2.88
C MET A 84 1.75 0.23 -3.87
N PRO A 85 1.66 1.57 -3.68
CA PRO A 85 1.04 2.45 -4.67
C PRO A 85 1.79 2.57 -6.01
N GLN A 86 3.06 2.15 -6.09
CA GLN A 86 3.83 2.05 -7.34
C GLN A 86 3.70 0.65 -7.96
N LEU A 87 3.19 -0.35 -7.24
CA LEU A 87 2.93 -1.69 -7.76
C LEU A 87 1.45 -1.85 -8.14
N PHE A 88 0.55 -1.27 -7.35
CA PHE A 88 -0.91 -1.30 -7.46
C PHE A 88 -1.46 0.11 -7.18
N PRO A 89 -1.39 1.04 -8.15
CA PRO A 89 -1.83 2.43 -7.97
C PRO A 89 -3.34 2.58 -7.81
N THR A 90 -4.12 1.67 -8.37
CA THR A 90 -5.59 1.65 -8.31
C THR A 90 -6.10 0.24 -8.07
N ALA A 91 -7.35 0.09 -7.64
CA ALA A 91 -7.99 -1.22 -7.45
C ALA A 91 -8.09 -2.04 -8.76
N ALA A 92 -8.04 -1.38 -9.92
CA ALA A 92 -8.08 -2.01 -11.24
C ALA A 92 -6.69 -2.26 -11.84
N ALA A 93 -5.61 -1.85 -11.17
CA ALA A 93 -4.26 -2.01 -11.71
C ALA A 93 -3.85 -3.50 -11.72
N GLU A 94 -3.47 -3.98 -12.90
CA GLU A 94 -3.01 -5.35 -13.08
C GLU A 94 -1.49 -5.46 -12.91
N ASN A 95 -1.07 -6.27 -11.93
CA ASN A 95 0.33 -6.59 -11.72
C ASN A 95 0.49 -8.01 -11.19
N ARG A 96 1.70 -8.55 -11.25
CA ARG A 96 2.08 -9.80 -10.59
C ARG A 96 3.29 -9.51 -9.71
N VAL A 97 3.28 -10.03 -8.50
CA VAL A 97 4.39 -9.88 -7.55
C VAL A 97 4.78 -11.25 -7.01
N ILE A 98 6.08 -11.53 -6.97
CA ILE A 98 6.64 -12.70 -6.28
C ILE A 98 6.96 -12.25 -4.86
N CYS A 99 6.25 -12.79 -3.88
CA CYS A 99 6.52 -12.57 -2.47
C CYS A 99 7.50 -13.63 -1.98
N VAL A 100 8.57 -13.24 -1.29
CA VAL A 100 9.51 -14.17 -0.66
C VAL A 100 9.62 -13.89 0.84
N SER A 101 9.95 -14.92 1.61
CA SER A 101 10.25 -14.79 3.04
C SER A 101 11.38 -13.79 3.30
N GLY A 102 11.20 -12.92 4.28
CA GLY A 102 12.21 -11.95 4.68
C GLY A 102 13.44 -12.58 5.32
N ILE A 103 14.52 -11.80 5.40
CA ILE A 103 15.75 -12.20 6.10
C ILE A 103 15.43 -12.50 7.57
N GLY A 104 15.82 -13.68 8.03
CA GLY A 104 15.60 -14.14 9.41
C GLY A 104 14.18 -14.66 9.67
N ALA A 105 13.44 -15.06 8.64
CA ALA A 105 12.21 -15.83 8.80
C ALA A 105 12.51 -17.18 9.50
N ARG A 106 11.68 -17.54 10.48
CA ARG A 106 11.88 -18.73 11.32
C ARG A 106 11.53 -20.02 10.60
N SER A 107 10.57 -19.95 9.68
CA SER A 107 10.06 -21.08 8.91
C SER A 107 10.95 -21.48 7.72
N GLY A 108 12.09 -20.80 7.52
CA GLY A 108 12.94 -20.99 6.34
C GLY A 108 12.42 -20.25 5.11
N PHE A 109 13.02 -20.55 3.95
CA PHE A 109 12.69 -19.89 2.68
C PHE A 109 11.34 -20.37 2.15
N SER A 110 10.49 -19.43 1.75
CA SER A 110 9.25 -19.70 1.03
C SER A 110 8.93 -18.58 0.05
N THR A 111 8.18 -18.91 -1.00
CA THR A 111 7.77 -17.97 -2.05
C THR A 111 6.31 -18.17 -2.43
N LEU A 112 5.62 -17.09 -2.78
CA LEU A 112 4.25 -17.09 -3.28
C LEU A 112 4.07 -15.95 -4.27
N ILE A 113 3.65 -16.29 -5.49
CA ILE A 113 3.24 -15.29 -6.49
C ILE A 113 1.78 -14.88 -6.27
N THR A 114 1.48 -13.59 -6.44
CA THR A 114 0.11 -13.06 -6.38
C THR A 114 -0.10 -11.90 -7.34
N ASN A 115 -1.35 -11.73 -7.78
CA ASN A 115 -1.82 -10.57 -8.52
C ASN A 115 -2.62 -9.57 -7.66
N PHE A 116 -2.65 -9.76 -6.35
CA PHE A 116 -3.30 -8.87 -5.38
C PHE A 116 -2.27 -8.16 -4.51
N ILE A 117 -2.69 -7.09 -3.81
CA ILE A 117 -1.84 -6.44 -2.81
C ILE A 117 -1.60 -7.42 -1.65
N PRO A 118 -0.36 -7.86 -1.37
CA PRO A 118 -0.09 -8.77 -0.27
C PRO A 118 -0.05 -8.02 1.06
N CYS A 119 -0.58 -8.65 2.11
CA CYS A 119 -0.30 -8.21 3.48
C CYS A 119 1.18 -8.39 3.80
N TYR A 120 1.75 -7.48 4.60
CA TYR A 120 3.15 -7.55 5.02
C TYR A 120 3.52 -8.88 5.69
N ASP A 121 2.58 -9.47 6.42
CA ASP A 121 2.76 -10.73 7.14
C ASP A 121 2.07 -11.91 6.43
N ASN A 122 1.90 -11.82 5.11
CA ASN A 122 1.46 -12.95 4.29
C ASN A 122 2.55 -14.04 4.25
N ILE A 123 3.79 -13.63 3.96
CA ILE A 123 4.99 -14.42 4.23
C ILE A 123 5.78 -13.64 5.28
N GLU A 124 6.33 -14.32 6.30
CA GLU A 124 7.03 -13.69 7.41
C GLU A 124 8.06 -12.66 6.93
N LYS A 125 7.84 -11.38 7.27
CA LYS A 125 8.66 -10.22 6.86
C LYS A 125 8.88 -10.12 5.35
N GLY A 126 7.87 -10.48 4.57
CA GLY A 126 8.03 -10.73 3.15
C GLY A 126 8.48 -9.53 2.33
N GLN A 127 9.28 -9.79 1.30
CA GLN A 127 9.59 -8.82 0.24
C GLN A 127 8.82 -9.20 -1.03
N CYS A 128 8.44 -8.19 -1.81
CA CYS A 128 7.65 -8.36 -3.03
C CYS A 128 8.42 -7.85 -4.24
N PHE A 129 8.64 -8.71 -5.22
CA PHE A 129 9.29 -8.38 -6.49
C PHE A 129 8.24 -8.30 -7.59
N PRO A 130 7.96 -7.10 -8.14
CA PRO A 130 6.93 -6.94 -9.16
C PRO A 130 7.38 -7.35 -10.55
N LEU A 131 6.42 -7.64 -11.42
CA LEU A 131 6.59 -7.72 -12.86
C LEU A 131 6.59 -6.33 -13.49
N TYR A 132 5.69 -5.44 -13.04
CA TYR A 132 5.55 -4.08 -13.55
C TYR A 132 5.73 -3.01 -12.46
N LEU A 133 6.20 -1.84 -12.87
CA LEU A 133 6.23 -0.63 -12.06
C LEU A 133 5.30 0.41 -12.67
N TYR A 134 4.54 1.07 -11.81
CA TYR A 134 3.70 2.20 -12.17
C TYR A 134 4.37 3.51 -11.73
N PRO A 135 4.25 4.58 -12.53
CA PRO A 135 4.76 5.89 -12.17
C PRO A 135 4.09 6.34 -10.87
N LYS A 136 4.86 7.08 -10.06
CA LYS A 136 4.29 7.69 -8.86
C LYS A 136 3.13 8.59 -9.29
N PRO A 137 1.95 8.48 -8.67
CA PRO A 137 0.83 9.35 -8.99
C PRO A 137 1.26 10.79 -8.70
N THR A 138 1.40 11.59 -9.76
CA THR A 138 1.62 13.03 -9.65
C THR A 138 0.27 13.69 -9.40
N THR A 139 0.24 14.68 -8.50
CA THR A 139 -0.98 15.40 -8.10
C THR A 139 -1.71 16.08 -9.26
N ALA A 140 -1.07 16.24 -10.43
CA ALA A 140 -1.64 16.87 -11.61
C ALA A 140 -2.57 15.95 -12.44
N ALA A 141 -2.37 14.63 -12.41
CA ALA A 141 -3.08 13.70 -13.30
C ALA A 141 -4.38 13.13 -12.69
N ALA A 142 -4.64 13.34 -11.40
CA ALA A 142 -5.74 12.70 -10.68
C ALA A 142 -7.14 13.23 -11.01
N ASN A 143 -7.26 14.37 -11.72
CA ASN A 143 -8.53 15.05 -11.98
C ASN A 143 -8.92 15.11 -13.47
N ASP A 144 -8.18 14.46 -14.37
CA ASP A 144 -8.54 14.43 -15.78
C ASP A 144 -9.40 13.19 -16.07
N LEU A 145 -10.67 13.43 -16.42
CA LEU A 145 -11.65 12.41 -16.79
C LEU A 145 -11.23 11.59 -18.03
N PHE A 146 -10.28 12.12 -18.82
CA PHE A 146 -9.70 11.46 -19.99
C PHE A 146 -8.26 10.99 -19.77
N ALA A 147 -7.74 11.00 -18.54
CA ALA A 147 -6.43 10.47 -18.24
C ALA A 147 -6.35 9.00 -18.66
N ALA A 148 -5.43 8.68 -19.58
CA ALA A 148 -5.13 7.32 -19.95
C ALA A 148 -4.69 6.51 -18.72
N ALA A 149 -4.91 5.20 -18.75
CA ALA A 149 -4.42 4.30 -17.71
C ALA A 149 -2.91 4.56 -17.48
N PRO A 150 -2.43 4.59 -16.22
CA PRO A 150 -1.05 4.93 -15.93
C PRO A 150 -0.13 3.99 -16.71
N GLU A 151 0.73 4.57 -17.55
CA GLU A 151 1.67 3.82 -18.39
C GLU A 151 2.62 3.04 -17.47
N ARG A 152 2.59 1.70 -17.56
CA ARG A 152 3.42 0.81 -16.75
C ARG A 152 4.72 0.50 -17.47
N SER A 153 5.80 0.33 -16.72
CA SER A 153 7.09 -0.15 -17.22
C SER A 153 7.44 -1.52 -16.63
N ASP A 154 8.34 -2.25 -17.28
CA ASP A 154 8.85 -3.50 -16.72
C ASP A 154 9.72 -3.24 -15.49
N ALA A 155 9.57 -4.07 -14.45
CA ALA A 155 10.43 -4.01 -13.27
C ALA A 155 11.82 -4.60 -13.54
N ILE A 156 11.94 -5.49 -14.53
CA ILE A 156 13.21 -6.08 -14.94
C ILE A 156 13.92 -5.11 -15.90
N THR A 157 15.17 -4.79 -15.58
CA THR A 157 15.97 -3.84 -16.35
C THR A 157 16.50 -4.46 -17.64
N ASP A 158 16.75 -3.63 -18.65
CA ASP A 158 17.33 -4.09 -19.92
C ASP A 158 18.75 -4.65 -19.72
N ALA A 159 19.47 -4.16 -18.72
CA ALA A 159 20.78 -4.70 -18.33
C ALA A 159 20.67 -6.14 -17.80
N ALA A 160 19.64 -6.44 -16.99
CA ALA A 160 19.38 -7.80 -16.55
C ALA A 160 19.00 -8.70 -17.74
N LEU A 161 18.11 -8.22 -18.62
CA LEU A 161 17.74 -8.95 -19.84
C LEU A 161 18.97 -9.31 -20.70
N ALA A 162 19.83 -8.33 -20.98
CA ALA A 162 21.05 -8.55 -21.74
C ALA A 162 21.99 -9.58 -21.08
N HIS A 163 22.10 -9.56 -19.74
CA HIS A 163 22.87 -10.56 -19.00
C HIS A 163 22.35 -11.98 -19.22
N PHE A 164 21.03 -12.20 -19.11
CA PHE A 164 20.41 -13.50 -19.34
C PHE A 164 20.58 -13.98 -20.79
N CYS A 165 20.33 -13.10 -21.77
CA CYS A 165 20.48 -13.43 -23.19
C CYS A 165 21.92 -13.82 -23.53
N ASN A 166 22.91 -13.10 -22.99
CA ASN A 166 24.32 -13.39 -23.19
C ASN A 166 24.75 -14.71 -22.54
N TYR A 167 24.29 -14.98 -21.31
CA TYR A 167 24.65 -16.20 -20.58
C TYR A 167 24.10 -17.47 -21.24
N TYR A 168 22.83 -17.44 -21.67
CA TYR A 168 22.20 -18.59 -22.32
C TYR A 168 22.45 -18.64 -23.83
N THR A 169 23.11 -17.65 -24.42
CA THR A 169 23.31 -17.52 -25.88
C THR A 169 22.00 -17.59 -26.68
N VAL A 170 20.92 -17.04 -26.11
CA VAL A 170 19.57 -17.05 -26.69
C VAL A 170 19.01 -15.62 -26.63
N THR A 171 18.51 -15.11 -27.76
CA THR A 171 17.93 -13.76 -27.87
C THR A 171 16.41 -13.73 -27.74
N THR A 172 15.76 -14.89 -27.61
CA THR A 172 14.30 -15.00 -27.49
C THR A 172 13.79 -14.90 -26.06
N ILE A 173 14.67 -14.79 -25.06
CA ILE A 173 14.29 -14.60 -23.66
C ILE A 173 13.67 -13.21 -23.52
N SER A 174 12.46 -13.15 -22.99
CA SER A 174 11.79 -11.90 -22.62
C SER A 174 12.00 -11.58 -21.13
N LYS A 175 11.66 -10.36 -20.72
CA LYS A 175 11.66 -9.99 -19.29
C LYS A 175 10.65 -10.80 -18.48
N GLU A 176 9.51 -11.13 -19.07
CA GLU A 176 8.51 -11.97 -18.41
C GLU A 176 9.04 -13.41 -18.21
N ASP A 177 9.82 -13.94 -19.16
CA ASP A 177 10.48 -15.24 -18.97
C ASP A 177 11.48 -15.21 -17.81
N ILE A 178 12.23 -14.12 -17.65
CA ILE A 178 13.13 -13.93 -16.50
C ILE A 178 12.33 -13.88 -15.20
N PHE A 179 11.18 -13.21 -15.19
CA PHE A 179 10.32 -13.14 -14.01
C PHE A 179 9.80 -14.50 -13.57
N TYR A 180 9.40 -15.38 -14.50
CA TYR A 180 8.94 -16.74 -14.17
C TYR A 180 10.07 -17.75 -13.98
N TYR A 181 11.27 -17.46 -14.47
CA TYR A 181 12.47 -18.26 -14.19
C TYR A 181 12.92 -18.13 -12.73
N VAL A 182 12.77 -16.94 -12.14
CA VAL A 182 13.07 -16.65 -10.73
C VAL A 182 12.05 -17.30 -9.81
#